data_AF-A0AAE1RH74-F1
#
_entry.id   AF-A0AAE1RH74-F1
#
_cell.length_a   1.000
_cell.length_b   1.000
_cell.length_c   1.000
_cell.angle_alpha   90.00
_cell.angle_beta   90.00
_cell.angle_gamma   90.00
#
_symmetry.space_group_name_H-M   'P 1'
#
loop_
_entity.id
_entity.type
_entity.pdbx_description
1 polymer ?
#
loop_
_entity_poly.entity_id
_entity_poly.type
_entity_poly.pdbx_seq_one_letter_code
_entity_poly.pdbx_strand_id
1 'polypeptide(L)'
;MTIQKTRKQTDKIGHYVITTNRYIIDDETIVSSGGTFELGFFNPSGSSNSYIGIWYKQTLPHVQTVVWVANREKPITNTSAVQLKNDNDPAPGEFTRNIDPTGYPQVLTKHGTGVSARIGPWNGLRWSGSPIPLLECCHFQLIFNEEEVYYTYSLINSSVLTRLVLTSNGYIQRLTWVDRTKRWHIYYNLPADNCDTHSLCGAYGSCDIDNTPTCGCLEKFVAKHPQQWEKGDWSEGCVRRTPLDCNKEHVFLKYSGIKLPDTKCSQYDWTMTLEECRQVCSRNCSCTAYSSLDINNGDKGCLFWFGELIDIRKLSERGQDIRMDSSEQGKNLFKKFPK
;
A
#
# COMPACT_ATOMS: atom_id res chain seq x y z
N MET A 1 35.56 33.29 36.01
CA MET A 1 36.64 32.63 35.27
C MET A 1 36.49 33.02 33.81
N THR A 2 37.28 33.98 33.37
CA THR A 2 37.30 34.47 31.99
C THR A 2 38.21 33.57 31.18
N ILE A 3 37.73 33.01 30.07
CA ILE A 3 38.58 32.47 29.02
C ILE A 3 38.08 33.04 27.69
N GLN A 4 38.81 34.04 27.18
CA GLN A 4 38.84 34.34 25.76
C GLN A 4 39.93 33.49 25.11
N LYS A 5 39.63 32.87 23.96
CA LYS A 5 40.64 32.67 22.91
C LYS A 5 40.00 32.73 21.51
N THR A 6 40.34 33.83 20.84
CA THR A 6 40.55 34.10 19.40
C THR A 6 40.00 33.15 18.32
N ARG A 7 39.35 33.81 17.38
CA ARG A 7 38.84 33.39 16.06
C ARG A 7 39.98 33.17 15.05
N LYS A 8 39.94 32.04 14.32
CA LYS A 8 39.88 31.93 12.84
C LYS A 8 40.29 30.53 12.39
N GLN A 9 39.32 29.73 11.96
CA GLN A 9 39.47 28.99 10.71
C GLN A 9 38.10 28.94 10.03
N THR A 10 38.10 29.43 8.80
CA THR A 10 36.99 29.50 7.87
C THR A 10 36.64 28.11 7.38
N ASP A 11 35.62 27.50 7.97
CA ASP A 11 34.83 26.52 7.24
C ASP A 11 33.59 27.23 6.71
N LYS A 12 33.43 27.23 5.39
CA LYS A 12 32.19 27.58 4.73
C LYS A 12 31.13 26.62 5.26
N ILE A 13 30.37 27.04 6.27
CA ILE A 13 29.12 26.40 6.65
C ILE A 13 28.28 26.41 5.38
N GLY A 14 28.09 25.24 4.77
CA GLY A 14 27.40 25.15 3.50
C GLY A 14 26.01 25.78 3.58
N HIS A 15 25.53 26.32 2.47
CA HIS A 15 24.20 26.94 2.31
C HIS A 15 23.01 25.98 2.57
N TYR A 16 23.26 24.81 3.19
CA TYR A 16 22.34 23.73 3.49
C TYR A 16 22.19 23.47 5.01
N VAL A 17 22.75 24.31 5.90
CA VAL A 17 22.76 24.09 7.36
C VAL A 17 22.04 25.22 8.11
N ILE A 18 20.97 24.88 8.83
CA ILE A 18 20.33 25.74 9.84
C ILE A 18 20.96 25.41 11.20
N THR A 19 21.44 26.41 11.92
CA THR A 19 21.87 26.29 13.32
C THR A 19 20.92 27.04 14.22
N THR A 20 20.92 26.75 15.53
CA THR A 20 20.00 27.35 16.52
C THR A 20 19.97 28.88 16.55
N ASN A 21 20.99 29.53 15.99
CA ASN A 21 21.14 30.98 15.99
C ASN A 21 20.85 31.60 14.61
N ARG A 22 20.32 30.81 13.66
CA ARG A 22 19.93 31.26 12.33
C ARG A 22 18.45 31.04 12.14
N TYR A 23 17.80 32.06 11.61
CA TYR A 23 16.41 32.05 11.20
C TYR A 23 16.35 32.13 9.67
N ILE A 24 15.24 31.64 9.10
CA ILE A 24 14.87 31.87 7.71
C ILE A 24 13.72 32.87 7.75
N ILE A 25 13.84 33.97 7.00
CA ILE A 25 12.78 34.98 6.88
C ILE A 25 12.27 34.98 5.45
N ASP A 26 10.95 34.87 5.28
CA ASP A 26 10.18 35.05 4.03
C ASP A 26 10.89 34.56 2.75
N ASP A 27 11.63 35.44 2.08
CA ASP A 27 12.29 35.19 0.78
C ASP A 27 13.57 34.35 0.88
N GLU A 28 14.08 34.11 2.08
CA GLU A 28 15.24 33.26 2.30
C GLU A 28 14.88 31.79 2.09
N THR A 29 15.78 31.07 1.42
CA THR A 29 15.63 29.64 1.13
C THR A 29 16.90 28.87 1.42
N ILE A 30 16.74 27.57 1.60
CA ILE A 30 17.85 26.64 1.83
C ILE A 30 17.81 25.58 0.76
N VAL A 31 18.98 25.33 0.17
CA VAL A 31 19.13 24.41 -0.96
C VAL A 31 19.83 23.17 -0.48
N SER A 32 19.26 22.01 -0.76
CA SER A 32 19.90 20.71 -0.49
C SER A 32 21.29 20.61 -1.15
N SER A 33 22.19 19.80 -0.59
CA SER A 33 23.57 19.65 -1.07
C SER A 33 23.69 19.25 -2.56
N GLY A 34 22.70 18.54 -3.11
CA GLY A 34 22.62 18.16 -4.53
C GLY A 34 21.84 19.14 -5.41
N GLY A 35 21.31 20.23 -4.86
CA GLY A 35 20.53 21.21 -5.63
C GLY A 35 19.17 20.72 -6.13
N THR A 36 18.70 19.55 -5.66
CA THR A 36 17.43 18.94 -6.07
C THR A 36 16.24 19.59 -5.38
N PHE A 37 16.37 19.79 -4.06
CA PHE A 37 15.33 20.35 -3.20
C PHE A 37 15.70 21.71 -2.64
N GLU A 38 14.66 22.49 -2.39
CA GLU A 38 14.72 23.82 -1.77
C GLU A 38 13.64 23.92 -0.68
N LEU A 39 13.99 24.55 0.44
CA LEU A 39 13.13 24.77 1.59
C LEU A 39 12.94 26.28 1.82
N GLY A 40 11.72 26.69 2.14
CA GLY A 40 11.41 28.06 2.51
C GLY A 40 9.91 28.30 2.72
N PHE A 41 9.52 29.57 2.77
CA PHE A 41 8.11 29.97 2.81
C PHE A 41 7.49 29.96 1.41
N PHE A 42 6.21 29.61 1.32
CA PHE A 42 5.44 29.70 0.08
C PHE A 42 3.96 29.94 0.35
N ASN A 43 3.28 30.55 -0.62
CA ASN A 43 1.85 30.81 -0.59
C ASN A 43 1.19 30.10 -1.79
N PRO A 44 0.31 29.10 -1.57
CA PRO A 44 -0.41 28.44 -2.64
C PRO A 44 -1.21 29.43 -3.48
N SER A 45 -1.29 29.18 -4.79
CA SER A 45 -2.08 30.01 -5.70
C SER A 45 -3.55 30.08 -5.28
N GLY A 46 -4.06 31.29 -5.07
CA GLY A 46 -5.44 31.53 -4.62
C GLY A 46 -5.65 31.42 -3.10
N SER A 47 -4.58 31.30 -2.31
CA SER A 47 -4.65 31.28 -0.84
C SER A 47 -3.90 32.47 -0.23
N SER A 48 -4.45 33.03 0.85
CA SER A 48 -3.76 34.01 1.71
C SER A 48 -2.93 33.35 2.82
N ASN A 49 -2.91 32.02 2.88
CA ASN A 49 -2.17 31.26 3.87
C ASN A 49 -0.70 31.15 3.46
N SER A 50 0.19 31.32 4.43
CA SER A 50 1.61 31.05 4.25
C SER A 50 2.03 29.76 4.94
N TYR A 51 2.88 29.01 4.24
CA TYR A 51 3.37 27.71 4.67
C TYR A 51 4.88 27.61 4.55
N ILE A 52 5.49 26.78 5.37
CA ILE A 52 6.87 26.35 5.22
C ILE A 52 6.86 25.00 4.52
N GLY A 53 7.61 24.87 3.43
CA GLY A 53 7.64 23.65 2.64
C GLY A 53 8.98 23.33 2.03
N ILE A 54 9.06 22.13 1.47
CA ILE A 54 10.17 21.67 0.63
C ILE A 54 9.60 21.41 -0.77
N TRP A 55 10.27 21.89 -1.81
CA TRP A 55 9.89 21.68 -3.21
C TRP A 55 11.09 21.29 -4.07
N TYR A 56 10.82 20.83 -5.29
CA TYR A 56 11.86 20.64 -6.31
C TYR A 56 12.37 21.98 -6.83
N LYS A 57 13.68 22.22 -6.73
CA LYS A 57 14.32 23.45 -7.22
C LYS A 57 14.39 23.52 -8.74
N GLN A 58 14.50 22.36 -9.40
CA GLN A 58 14.79 22.24 -10.83
C GLN A 58 13.54 22.20 -11.73
N THR A 59 12.34 22.30 -11.15
CA THR A 59 11.07 22.36 -11.91
C THR A 59 10.76 23.81 -12.30
N LEU A 60 10.09 24.01 -13.44
CA LEU A 60 9.83 25.30 -14.11
C LEU A 60 9.60 26.51 -13.16
N PRO A 61 10.04 27.73 -13.54
CA PRO A 61 9.87 28.96 -12.76
C PRO A 61 8.40 29.37 -12.49
N HIS A 62 7.42 28.65 -13.06
CA HIS A 62 5.99 28.96 -12.92
C HIS A 62 5.19 27.87 -12.21
N VAL A 63 5.80 26.74 -11.83
CA VAL A 63 5.10 25.65 -11.12
C VAL A 63 5.98 25.12 -10.00
N GLN A 64 5.68 25.54 -8.77
CA GLN A 64 6.35 25.05 -7.58
C GLN A 64 5.78 23.67 -7.21
N THR A 65 6.60 22.62 -7.32
CA THR A 65 6.19 21.26 -6.92
C THR A 65 6.60 21.00 -5.48
N VAL A 66 5.66 21.25 -4.56
CA VAL A 66 5.86 21.01 -3.12
C VAL A 66 5.77 19.50 -2.81
N VAL A 67 6.72 18.99 -2.02
CA VAL A 67 6.82 17.57 -1.60
C VAL A 67 6.61 17.38 -0.10
N TRP A 68 6.74 18.45 0.70
CA TRP A 68 6.52 18.41 2.14
C TRP A 68 6.12 19.79 2.66
N VAL A 69 5.28 19.84 3.70
CA VAL A 69 4.77 21.08 4.33
C VAL A 69 4.78 20.93 5.85
N ALA A 70 5.43 21.86 6.56
CA ALA A 70 5.60 21.81 8.01
C ALA A 70 4.31 22.12 8.78
N ASN A 71 3.67 23.24 8.44
CA ASN A 71 2.57 23.84 9.17
C ASN A 71 1.22 23.62 8.47
N ARG A 72 1.04 22.45 7.86
CA ARG A 72 -0.16 22.16 7.05
C ARG A 72 -1.48 22.19 7.83
N GLU A 73 -1.44 21.91 9.14
CA GLU A 73 -2.61 21.94 10.03
C GLU A 73 -2.91 23.33 10.60
N LYS A 74 -1.87 24.18 10.71
CA LYS A 74 -1.93 25.52 11.29
C LYS A 74 -1.22 26.52 10.37
N PRO A 75 -1.86 26.87 9.24
CA PRO A 75 -1.30 27.87 8.33
C PRO A 75 -1.08 29.20 9.02
N ILE A 76 -0.07 29.96 8.57
CA ILE A 76 0.10 31.35 8.98
C ILE A 76 -0.94 32.15 8.21
N THR A 77 -1.93 32.70 8.91
CA THR A 77 -3.04 33.46 8.32
C THR A 77 -2.87 34.93 8.63
N ASN A 78 -3.01 35.79 7.62
CA ASN A 78 -2.92 37.24 7.79
C ASN A 78 -4.30 37.95 7.75
N THR A 79 -5.41 37.22 7.52
CA THR A 79 -6.79 37.77 7.53
C THR A 79 -7.88 36.70 7.66
N SER A 80 -9.03 37.11 8.21
CA SER A 80 -10.24 36.33 8.56
C SER A 80 -11.14 35.94 7.35
N ALA A 81 -10.58 35.55 6.21
CA ALA A 81 -11.37 35.26 5.00
C ALA A 81 -11.83 33.79 4.91
N VAL A 82 -13.07 33.57 4.45
CA VAL A 82 -13.66 32.26 4.15
C VAL A 82 -12.99 31.65 2.91
N GLN A 83 -12.58 30.37 3.00
CA GLN A 83 -11.65 29.74 2.04
C GLN A 83 -12.29 28.64 1.19
N LEU A 84 -11.82 28.54 -0.06
CA LEU A 84 -12.10 27.45 -0.99
C LEU A 84 -10.96 26.42 -0.93
N LYS A 85 -11.28 25.18 -0.53
CA LYS A 85 -10.35 24.05 -0.60
C LYS A 85 -10.23 23.59 -2.06
N ASN A 86 -9.09 23.82 -2.69
CA ASN A 86 -8.77 23.34 -4.04
C ASN A 86 -7.60 22.33 -3.96
N ASP A 87 -7.25 21.67 -5.07
CA ASP A 87 -6.14 20.69 -5.11
C ASP A 87 -4.76 21.27 -4.75
N ASN A 88 -4.63 22.60 -4.65
CA ASN A 88 -3.41 23.29 -4.26
C ASN A 88 -3.35 23.62 -2.76
N ASP A 89 -4.42 23.38 -1.99
CA ASP A 89 -4.44 23.56 -0.54
C ASP A 89 -3.74 22.38 0.17
N PRO A 90 -2.62 22.61 0.88
CA PRO A 90 -1.87 21.54 1.57
C PRO A 90 -2.54 21.05 2.87
N ALA A 91 -3.67 21.64 3.29
CA ALA A 91 -4.40 21.19 4.47
C ALA A 91 -4.71 19.68 4.44
N PRO A 92 -4.87 19.02 5.61
CA PRO A 92 -5.21 17.61 5.67
C PRO A 92 -6.45 17.26 4.82
N GLY A 93 -6.33 16.20 4.02
CA GLY A 93 -7.42 15.65 3.21
C GLY A 93 -8.24 14.59 3.96
N GLU A 94 -9.33 14.12 3.35
CA GLU A 94 -10.18 13.05 3.90
C GLU A 94 -9.62 11.64 3.69
N PHE A 95 -8.71 11.50 2.72
CA PHE A 95 -8.06 10.23 2.41
C PHE A 95 -6.73 10.10 3.14
N THR A 96 -6.47 8.91 3.68
CA THR A 96 -5.19 8.56 4.29
C THR A 96 -4.67 7.25 3.72
N ARG A 97 -3.35 7.07 3.71
CA ARG A 97 -2.72 5.81 3.33
C ARG A 97 -1.69 5.42 4.37
N ASN A 98 -1.91 4.29 5.03
CA ASN A 98 -1.11 3.86 6.17
C ASN A 98 -0.87 2.34 6.12
N ILE A 99 0.14 1.88 6.86
CA ILE A 99 0.29 0.46 7.18
C ILE A 99 -0.65 0.16 8.34
N ASP A 100 -1.49 -0.86 8.22
CA ASP A 100 -2.24 -1.45 9.32
C ASP A 100 -1.47 -2.68 9.83
N PRO A 101 -0.93 -2.63 11.06
CA PRO A 101 -0.20 -3.76 11.66
C PRO A 101 -1.14 -4.79 12.31
N THR A 102 -2.46 -4.57 12.32
CA THR A 102 -3.42 -5.49 12.94
C THR A 102 -3.38 -6.86 12.26
N GLY A 103 -3.07 -7.92 13.01
CA GLY A 103 -2.84 -9.25 12.46
C GLY A 103 -1.47 -9.32 11.79
N TYR A 104 -1.40 -9.09 10.47
CA TYR A 104 -0.15 -9.01 9.72
C TYR A 104 -0.10 -7.75 8.85
N PRO A 105 1.04 -7.03 8.75
CA PRO A 105 1.11 -5.72 8.10
C PRO A 105 0.58 -5.70 6.67
N GLN A 106 -0.34 -4.77 6.41
CA GLN A 106 -0.92 -4.52 5.09
C GLN A 106 -1.10 -3.02 4.85
N VAL A 107 -1.03 -2.58 3.58
CA VAL A 107 -1.22 -1.16 3.25
C VAL A 107 -2.66 -0.87 2.86
N LEU A 108 -3.26 0.08 3.57
CA LEU A 108 -4.65 0.50 3.40
C LEU A 108 -4.71 1.95 2.93
N THR A 109 -5.62 2.23 2.00
CA THR A 109 -6.13 3.58 1.72
C THR A 109 -7.50 3.68 2.36
N LYS A 110 -7.73 4.73 3.15
CA LYS A 110 -8.97 4.95 3.88
C LYS A 110 -9.61 6.28 3.48
N HIS A 111 -10.93 6.30 3.44
CA HIS A 111 -11.76 7.52 3.37
C HIS A 111 -12.48 7.65 4.71
N GLY A 112 -12.07 8.61 5.54
CA GLY A 112 -12.49 8.63 6.94
C GLY A 112 -12.08 7.34 7.67
N THR A 113 -13.06 6.60 8.19
CA THR A 113 -12.84 5.31 8.88
C THR A 113 -12.96 4.09 7.96
N GLY A 114 -13.53 4.24 6.76
CA GLY A 114 -13.75 3.16 5.81
C GLY A 114 -12.50 2.85 4.99
N VAL A 115 -12.25 1.57 4.70
CA VAL A 115 -11.19 1.15 3.78
C VAL A 115 -11.71 1.24 2.35
N SER A 116 -11.08 2.09 1.53
CA SER A 116 -11.45 2.25 0.12
C SER A 116 -10.69 1.27 -0.77
N ALA A 117 -9.40 1.08 -0.50
CA ALA A 117 -8.54 0.19 -1.26
C ALA A 117 -7.46 -0.42 -0.37
N ARG A 118 -7.04 -1.63 -0.72
CA ARG A 118 -6.01 -2.38 0.00
C ARG A 118 -4.98 -2.90 -0.98
N ILE A 119 -3.69 -2.67 -0.74
CA ILE A 119 -2.63 -3.25 -1.56
C ILE A 119 -2.31 -4.68 -1.12
N GLY A 120 -2.55 -5.00 0.15
CA GLY A 120 -2.41 -6.31 0.75
C GLY A 120 -1.13 -6.50 1.56
N PRO A 121 -0.92 -7.70 2.13
CA PRO A 121 0.20 -7.97 3.01
C PRO A 121 1.55 -8.03 2.30
N TRP A 122 2.61 -7.82 3.07
CA TRP A 122 3.99 -8.05 2.62
C TRP A 122 4.28 -9.54 2.48
N ASN A 123 5.02 -9.96 1.45
CA ASN A 123 5.31 -11.38 1.22
C ASN A 123 6.81 -11.71 1.19
N GLY A 124 7.63 -10.92 1.87
CA GLY A 124 9.08 -11.04 1.86
C GLY A 124 9.76 -10.38 0.65
N LEU A 125 9.03 -10.18 -0.46
CA LEU A 125 9.53 -9.53 -1.67
C LEU A 125 8.81 -8.22 -1.99
N ARG A 126 7.48 -8.20 -1.85
CA ARG A 126 6.62 -7.08 -2.24
C ARG A 126 5.31 -7.13 -1.47
N TRP A 127 4.50 -6.09 -1.61
CA TRP A 127 3.09 -6.20 -1.21
C TRP A 127 2.33 -7.06 -2.21
N SER A 128 1.49 -7.98 -1.73
CA SER A 128 0.84 -9.02 -2.55
C SER A 128 0.03 -8.49 -3.74
N GLY A 129 -0.62 -7.34 -3.61
CA GLY A 129 -1.36 -6.66 -4.69
C GLY A 129 -0.59 -5.54 -5.38
N SER A 130 0.75 -5.50 -5.29
CA SER A 130 1.54 -4.46 -5.96
C SER A 130 1.39 -4.54 -7.49
N PRO A 131 1.07 -3.43 -8.16
CA PRO A 131 1.01 -3.37 -9.62
C PRO A 131 2.42 -3.38 -10.24
N ILE A 132 2.55 -3.88 -11.48
CA ILE A 132 3.85 -3.96 -12.20
C ILE A 132 4.53 -2.58 -12.27
N PRO A 133 3.83 -1.49 -12.65
CA PRO A 133 4.42 -0.15 -12.68
C PRO A 133 5.09 0.32 -11.39
N LEU A 134 4.70 -0.18 -10.22
CA LEU A 134 5.39 0.14 -8.95
C LEU A 134 6.63 -0.73 -8.73
N LEU A 135 6.57 -2.00 -9.12
CA LEU A 135 7.69 -2.93 -8.97
C LEU A 135 8.86 -2.60 -9.92
N GLU A 136 8.56 -2.06 -11.11
CA GLU A 136 9.56 -1.61 -12.07
C GLU A 136 10.22 -0.27 -11.69
N CYS A 137 9.57 0.52 -10.84
CA CYS A 137 10.13 1.81 -10.42
C CYS A 137 11.09 1.68 -9.26
N CYS A 138 10.76 0.77 -8.35
CA CYS A 138 11.16 0.92 -6.97
C CYS A 138 11.38 -0.43 -6.30
N HIS A 139 12.49 -0.54 -5.57
CA HIS A 139 12.68 -1.61 -4.60
C HIS A 139 12.06 -1.18 -3.28
N PHE A 140 11.07 -1.93 -2.81
CA PHE A 140 10.43 -1.71 -1.52
C PHE A 140 11.09 -2.60 -0.47
N GLN A 141 11.18 -2.10 0.76
CA GLN A 141 11.61 -2.87 1.91
C GLN A 141 10.67 -2.57 3.07
N LEU A 142 10.13 -3.62 3.69
CA LEU A 142 9.38 -3.52 4.94
C LEU A 142 10.33 -3.71 6.12
N ILE A 143 10.29 -2.79 7.07
CA ILE A 143 10.85 -2.94 8.41
C ILE A 143 9.67 -3.21 9.33
N PHE A 144 9.72 -4.38 9.98
CA PHE A 144 8.66 -4.83 10.87
C PHE A 144 9.29 -5.57 12.05
N ASN A 145 9.32 -4.90 13.20
CA ASN A 145 9.83 -5.41 14.47
C ASN A 145 9.00 -4.85 15.63
N GLU A 146 9.43 -5.10 16.88
CA GLU A 146 8.71 -4.67 18.08
C GLU A 146 8.74 -3.15 18.31
N GLU A 147 9.70 -2.43 17.72
CA GLU A 147 9.88 -0.98 17.88
C GLU A 147 9.20 -0.17 16.78
N GLU A 148 9.28 -0.64 15.53
CA GLU A 148 8.88 0.13 14.36
C GLU A 148 8.27 -0.70 13.22
N VAL A 149 7.26 -0.11 12.56
CA VAL A 149 6.62 -0.67 11.37
C VAL A 149 6.53 0.42 10.30
N TYR A 150 7.41 0.33 9.30
CA TYR A 150 7.41 1.25 8.16
C TYR A 150 7.98 0.56 6.93
N TYR A 151 7.68 1.09 5.75
CA TYR A 151 8.36 0.67 4.53
C TYR A 151 9.13 1.83 3.94
N THR A 152 10.27 1.49 3.35
CA THR A 152 11.05 2.40 2.53
C THR A 152 10.98 1.95 1.07
N TYR A 153 11.34 2.85 0.17
CA TYR A 153 11.58 2.48 -1.21
C TYR A 153 12.79 3.22 -1.75
N SER A 154 13.54 2.54 -2.61
CA SER A 154 14.60 3.14 -3.41
C SER A 154 14.25 3.02 -4.88
N LEU A 155 14.70 3.99 -5.69
CA LEU A 155 14.47 3.95 -7.13
C LEU A 155 15.46 3.01 -7.79
N ILE A 156 14.98 2.19 -8.73
CA ILE A 156 15.84 1.34 -9.56
C ILE A 156 16.74 2.21 -10.44
N ASN A 157 16.19 3.28 -11.01
CA ASN A 157 16.94 4.29 -11.74
C ASN A 157 16.84 5.64 -11.02
N SER A 158 17.90 6.02 -10.32
CA SER A 158 18.00 7.27 -9.57
C SER A 158 18.05 8.53 -10.44
N SER A 159 18.28 8.39 -11.75
CA SER A 159 18.24 9.51 -12.70
C SER A 159 16.80 9.93 -13.03
N VAL A 160 15.81 9.08 -12.76
CA VAL A 160 14.40 9.37 -13.05
C VAL A 160 13.78 10.09 -11.87
N LEU A 161 13.33 11.33 -12.10
CA LEU A 161 12.55 12.06 -11.11
C LEU A 161 11.11 11.53 -11.08
N THR A 162 10.76 10.82 -10.01
CA THR A 162 9.43 10.24 -9.80
C THR A 162 8.94 10.47 -8.38
N ARG A 163 7.62 10.55 -8.18
CA ARG A 163 6.99 10.65 -6.85
C ARG A 163 5.66 9.92 -6.80
N LEU A 164 5.28 9.50 -5.60
CA LEU A 164 3.95 8.97 -5.29
C LEU A 164 3.16 10.02 -4.52
N VAL A 165 1.95 10.33 -4.96
CA VAL A 165 1.09 11.35 -4.34
C VAL A 165 -0.29 10.75 -4.09
N LEU A 166 -0.78 10.87 -2.85
CA LEU A 166 -2.20 10.65 -2.54
C LEU A 166 -2.97 11.94 -2.84
N THR A 167 -3.92 11.85 -3.77
CA THR A 167 -4.74 12.98 -4.21
C THR A 167 -5.96 13.17 -3.30
N SER A 168 -6.57 14.35 -3.40
CA SER A 168 -7.79 14.74 -2.68
C SER A 168 -8.98 13.81 -2.93
N ASN A 169 -9.03 13.19 -4.11
CA ASN A 169 -10.05 12.23 -4.53
C ASN A 169 -9.66 10.75 -4.26
N GLY A 170 -8.58 10.49 -3.51
CA GLY A 170 -8.26 9.15 -3.01
C GLY A 170 -7.41 8.27 -3.91
N TYR A 171 -6.87 8.79 -5.02
CA TYR A 171 -5.95 8.05 -5.87
C TYR A 171 -4.51 8.19 -5.39
N ILE A 172 -3.72 7.12 -5.52
CA ILE A 172 -2.27 7.18 -5.47
C ILE A 172 -1.74 7.31 -6.89
N GLN A 173 -1.18 8.46 -7.21
CA GLN A 173 -0.59 8.72 -8.51
C GLN A 173 0.93 8.55 -8.46
N ARG A 174 1.46 7.72 -9.37
CA ARG A 174 2.88 7.76 -9.71
C ARG A 174 3.07 8.81 -10.78
N LEU A 175 3.76 9.89 -10.42
CA LEU A 175 4.11 10.98 -11.32
C LEU A 175 5.57 10.83 -11.72
N THR A 176 5.86 10.95 -13.02
CA THR A 176 7.23 10.96 -13.55
C THR A 176 7.47 12.28 -14.28
N TRP A 177 8.61 12.90 -14.02
CA TRP A 177 9.00 14.13 -14.69
C TRP A 177 9.43 13.85 -16.12
N VAL A 178 8.87 14.60 -17.07
CA VAL A 178 9.24 14.49 -18.48
C VAL A 178 9.98 15.74 -18.90
N ASP A 179 11.29 15.62 -19.10
CA ASP A 179 12.16 16.76 -19.40
C ASP A 179 11.80 17.50 -20.69
N ARG A 180 11.39 16.78 -21.73
CA ARG A 180 10.99 17.38 -23.01
C ARG A 180 9.82 18.34 -22.86
N THR A 181 8.86 18.01 -22.00
CA THR A 181 7.63 18.80 -21.81
C THR A 181 7.62 19.59 -20.50
N LYS A 182 8.68 19.46 -19.69
CA LYS A 182 8.85 20.11 -18.38
C LYS A 182 7.60 20.03 -17.50
N ARG A 183 6.98 18.85 -17.43
CA ARG A 183 5.77 18.61 -16.64
C ARG A 183 5.81 17.24 -15.98
N TRP A 184 5.09 17.13 -14.88
CA TRP A 184 4.75 15.85 -14.29
C TRP A 184 3.74 15.14 -15.16
N HIS A 185 4.09 13.94 -15.60
CA HIS A 185 3.19 13.04 -16.31
C HIS A 185 2.68 11.97 -15.33
N ILE A 186 1.37 11.70 -15.35
CA ILE A 186 0.78 10.59 -14.61
C ILE A 186 1.22 9.30 -15.31
N TYR A 187 2.13 8.56 -14.68
CA TYR A 187 2.58 7.27 -15.18
C TYR A 187 1.58 6.17 -14.82
N TYR A 188 1.03 6.21 -13.60
CA TYR A 188 0.11 5.19 -13.11
C TYR A 188 -0.78 5.70 -11.97
N ASN A 189 -1.97 5.14 -11.83
CA ASN A 189 -2.92 5.42 -10.75
C ASN A 189 -3.28 4.14 -9.99
N LEU A 190 -3.47 4.25 -8.68
CA LEU A 190 -4.13 3.25 -7.83
C LEU A 190 -5.32 3.89 -7.13
N PRO A 191 -6.48 3.23 -7.01
CA PRO A 191 -6.91 1.99 -7.67
C PRO A 191 -6.71 2.00 -9.20
N ALA A 192 -6.28 0.88 -9.77
CA ALA A 192 -6.03 0.76 -11.22
C ALA A 192 -7.33 0.50 -12.00
N ASP A 193 -8.22 -0.28 -11.38
CA ASP A 193 -9.50 -0.70 -11.90
C ASP A 193 -10.42 -1.06 -10.73
N ASN A 194 -11.61 -1.57 -11.03
CA ASN A 194 -12.61 -1.87 -10.01
C ASN A 194 -12.20 -3.01 -9.06
N CYS A 195 -11.29 -3.91 -9.45
CA CYS A 195 -10.84 -5.00 -8.58
C CYS A 195 -9.90 -4.57 -7.45
N ASP A 196 -9.47 -3.30 -7.44
CA ASP A 196 -8.75 -2.69 -6.33
C ASP A 196 -9.69 -2.06 -5.29
N THR A 197 -10.99 -1.96 -5.59
CA THR A 197 -12.02 -1.58 -4.63
C THR A 197 -12.09 -2.61 -3.51
N HIS A 198 -11.95 -2.15 -2.27
CA HIS A 198 -11.90 -3.02 -1.10
C HIS A 198 -13.15 -3.89 -0.97
N SER A 199 -12.96 -5.21 -0.92
CA SER A 199 -14.00 -6.21 -0.69
C SER A 199 -15.15 -6.21 -1.73
N LEU A 200 -14.87 -5.84 -2.99
CA LEU A 200 -15.86 -5.78 -4.06
C LEU A 200 -16.69 -7.08 -4.24
N CYS A 201 -16.03 -8.24 -4.17
CA CYS A 201 -16.66 -9.54 -4.42
C CYS A 201 -17.14 -10.28 -3.16
N GLY A 202 -17.13 -9.61 -2.00
CA GLY A 202 -17.51 -10.19 -0.71
C GLY A 202 -16.62 -11.35 -0.25
N ALA A 203 -17.10 -12.09 0.75
CA ALA A 203 -16.42 -13.25 1.32
C ALA A 203 -16.25 -14.38 0.30
N TYR A 204 -15.05 -14.97 0.21
CA TYR A 204 -14.69 -16.08 -0.68
C TYR A 204 -14.99 -15.85 -2.18
N GLY A 205 -15.28 -14.62 -2.56
CA GLY A 205 -15.34 -14.15 -3.95
C GLY A 205 -13.97 -13.63 -4.38
N SER A 206 -13.63 -13.85 -5.65
CA SER A 206 -12.39 -13.36 -6.26
C SER A 206 -12.74 -12.43 -7.42
N CYS A 207 -12.05 -11.29 -7.45
CA CYS A 207 -12.17 -10.34 -8.55
C CYS A 207 -11.18 -10.68 -9.68
N ASP A 208 -11.69 -10.80 -10.90
CA ASP A 208 -10.90 -11.01 -12.11
C ASP A 208 -11.36 -10.01 -13.18
N ILE A 209 -10.53 -9.00 -13.44
CA ILE A 209 -10.85 -7.91 -14.37
C ILE A 209 -11.03 -8.40 -15.81
N ASP A 210 -10.46 -9.56 -16.14
CA ASP A 210 -10.53 -10.16 -17.47
C ASP A 210 -11.81 -11.02 -17.65
N ASN A 211 -12.58 -11.25 -16.58
CA ASN A 211 -13.84 -12.01 -16.64
C ASN A 211 -15.08 -11.10 -16.65
N THR A 212 -16.16 -11.64 -17.21
CA THR A 212 -17.50 -11.04 -17.13
C THR A 212 -18.49 -12.12 -16.68
N PRO A 213 -19.14 -11.98 -15.50
CA PRO A 213 -18.98 -10.91 -14.51
C PRO A 213 -17.58 -10.91 -13.85
N THR A 214 -17.16 -9.74 -13.37
CA THR A 214 -15.82 -9.53 -12.78
C THR A 214 -15.63 -10.29 -11.46
N CYS A 215 -16.70 -10.50 -10.70
CA CYS A 215 -16.68 -11.29 -9.49
C CYS A 215 -17.14 -12.73 -9.74
N GLY A 216 -16.34 -13.69 -9.28
CA GLY A 216 -16.69 -15.11 -9.25
C GLY A 216 -16.36 -15.73 -7.89
N CYS A 217 -17.14 -16.73 -7.49
CA CYS A 217 -16.79 -17.53 -6.30
C CYS A 217 -15.52 -18.34 -6.57
N LEU A 218 -14.68 -18.48 -5.54
CA LEU A 218 -13.59 -19.44 -5.56
C LEU A 218 -14.13 -20.85 -5.80
N GLU A 219 -13.30 -21.74 -6.36
CA GLU A 219 -13.68 -23.14 -6.54
C GLU A 219 -14.18 -23.73 -5.21
N LYS A 220 -15.26 -24.53 -5.22
CA LYS A 220 -15.91 -25.10 -4.02
C LYS A 220 -16.72 -24.12 -3.17
N PHE A 221 -16.84 -22.87 -3.61
CA PHE A 221 -17.77 -21.90 -3.07
C PHE A 221 -18.91 -21.64 -4.07
N VAL A 222 -20.05 -21.19 -3.55
CA VAL A 222 -21.25 -20.82 -4.31
C VAL A 222 -21.79 -19.51 -3.77
N ALA A 223 -22.43 -18.71 -4.62
CA ALA A 223 -22.98 -17.42 -4.21
C ALA A 223 -23.98 -17.60 -3.05
N LYS A 224 -23.88 -16.78 -2.01
CA LYS A 224 -24.79 -16.83 -0.86
C LYS A 224 -26.23 -16.52 -1.27
N HIS A 225 -26.39 -15.59 -2.21
CA HIS A 225 -27.68 -15.21 -2.82
C HIS A 225 -27.59 -15.25 -4.35
N PRO A 226 -27.78 -16.42 -5.00
CA PRO A 226 -27.57 -16.58 -6.44
C PRO A 226 -28.38 -15.61 -7.32
N GLN A 227 -29.63 -15.34 -6.95
CA GLN A 227 -30.51 -14.43 -7.69
C GLN A 227 -30.05 -12.96 -7.66
N GLN A 228 -29.38 -12.53 -6.59
CA GLN A 228 -28.81 -11.18 -6.49
C GLN A 228 -27.42 -11.13 -7.16
N TRP A 229 -26.66 -12.22 -7.05
CA TRP A 229 -25.37 -12.40 -7.70
C TRP A 229 -25.47 -12.27 -9.23
N GLU A 230 -26.50 -12.89 -9.84
CA GLU A 230 -26.78 -12.78 -11.27
C GLU A 230 -27.14 -11.35 -11.71
N LYS A 231 -27.63 -10.52 -10.78
CA LYS A 231 -27.94 -9.10 -11.02
C LYS A 231 -26.77 -8.16 -10.76
N GLY A 232 -25.62 -8.69 -10.34
CA GLY A 232 -24.41 -7.92 -10.06
C GLY A 232 -24.26 -7.46 -8.61
N ASP A 233 -25.08 -7.93 -7.68
CA ASP A 233 -24.85 -7.72 -6.25
C ASP A 233 -23.99 -8.85 -5.68
N TRP A 234 -22.72 -8.54 -5.49
CA TRP A 234 -21.69 -9.47 -4.96
C TRP A 234 -21.34 -9.21 -3.49
N SER A 235 -22.03 -8.27 -2.82
CA SER A 235 -21.67 -7.75 -1.50
C SER A 235 -21.65 -8.84 -0.41
N GLU A 236 -22.62 -9.74 -0.45
CA GLU A 236 -22.76 -10.86 0.48
C GLU A 236 -21.83 -12.05 0.17
N GLY A 237 -21.07 -11.97 -0.92
CA GLY A 237 -20.06 -12.95 -1.26
C GLY A 237 -20.60 -14.35 -1.55
N CYS A 238 -19.75 -15.31 -1.24
CA CYS A 238 -19.93 -16.73 -1.46
C CYS A 238 -19.84 -17.49 -0.14
N VAL A 239 -20.46 -18.66 -0.11
CA VAL A 239 -20.36 -19.61 1.00
C VAL A 239 -19.83 -20.93 0.50
N ARG A 240 -19.29 -21.75 1.41
CA ARG A 240 -18.84 -23.09 1.07
C ARG A 240 -20.02 -23.89 0.52
N ARG A 241 -19.80 -24.58 -0.61
CA ARG A 241 -20.81 -25.49 -1.16
C ARG A 241 -21.10 -26.64 -0.19
N THR A 242 -20.04 -27.15 0.43
CA THR A 242 -20.11 -28.21 1.45
C THR A 242 -19.63 -27.63 2.78
N PRO A 243 -20.47 -27.63 3.84
CA PRO A 243 -20.07 -27.16 5.16
C PRO A 243 -18.87 -27.92 5.71
N LEU A 244 -18.03 -27.23 6.49
CA LEU A 244 -16.89 -27.86 7.18
C LEU A 244 -17.37 -28.80 8.28
N ASP A 245 -16.68 -29.92 8.43
CA ASP A 245 -16.86 -30.89 9.51
C ASP A 245 -15.53 -31.09 10.21
N CYS A 246 -15.33 -30.40 11.34
CA CYS A 246 -14.06 -30.43 12.08
C CYS A 246 -13.79 -31.81 12.73
N ASN A 247 -14.76 -32.71 12.76
CA ASN A 247 -14.54 -34.07 13.27
C ASN A 247 -13.85 -34.97 12.23
N LYS A 248 -13.74 -34.50 10.98
CA LYS A 248 -13.06 -35.20 9.89
C LYS A 248 -11.68 -34.62 9.66
N GLU A 249 -10.88 -35.38 8.91
CA GLU A 249 -9.60 -34.91 8.45
C GLU A 249 -9.76 -33.66 7.57
N HIS A 250 -9.14 -32.57 7.98
CA HIS A 250 -9.13 -31.31 7.23
C HIS A 250 -8.32 -31.46 5.94
N VAL A 251 -8.94 -31.09 4.81
CA VAL A 251 -8.29 -31.09 3.49
C VAL A 251 -8.11 -29.65 3.05
N PHE A 252 -6.91 -29.31 2.62
CA PHE A 252 -6.61 -27.96 2.15
C PHE A 252 -6.48 -27.90 0.64
N LEU A 253 -7.28 -27.04 0.01
CA LEU A 253 -7.21 -26.76 -1.42
C LEU A 253 -6.30 -25.56 -1.67
N LYS A 254 -5.39 -25.74 -2.62
CA LYS A 254 -4.44 -24.71 -3.05
C LYS A 254 -5.11 -23.81 -4.08
N TYR A 255 -5.15 -22.51 -3.82
CA TYR A 255 -5.53 -21.45 -4.76
C TYR A 255 -4.30 -20.64 -5.09
N SER A 256 -3.99 -20.53 -6.39
CA SER A 256 -2.75 -19.93 -6.88
C SER A 256 -3.00 -18.61 -7.58
N GLY A 257 -1.96 -17.76 -7.60
CA GLY A 257 -1.98 -16.55 -8.39
C GLY A 257 -2.99 -15.51 -7.91
N ILE A 258 -3.18 -15.38 -6.58
CA ILE A 258 -4.09 -14.38 -6.00
C ILE A 258 -3.35 -13.29 -5.24
N LYS A 259 -3.96 -12.11 -5.13
CA LYS A 259 -3.74 -11.16 -4.04
C LYS A 259 -4.24 -11.82 -2.75
N LEU A 260 -3.39 -11.97 -1.75
CA LEU A 260 -3.76 -12.60 -0.48
C LEU A 260 -4.90 -11.81 0.20
N PRO A 261 -5.84 -12.48 0.90
CA PRO A 261 -6.98 -11.83 1.55
C PRO A 261 -6.58 -10.76 2.59
N ASP A 262 -7.55 -10.00 3.07
CA ASP A 262 -7.37 -9.09 4.23
C ASP A 262 -6.75 -9.83 5.43
N THR A 263 -5.72 -9.25 6.04
CA THR A 263 -4.96 -9.84 7.15
C THR A 263 -5.36 -9.32 8.53
N LYS A 264 -6.45 -8.56 8.66
CA LYS A 264 -6.93 -8.05 9.95
C LYS A 264 -7.18 -9.16 10.98
N CYS A 265 -7.75 -10.28 10.54
CA CYS A 265 -8.00 -11.47 11.35
C CYS A 265 -6.99 -12.58 11.01
N SER A 266 -5.70 -12.26 11.13
CA SER A 266 -4.61 -13.19 10.84
C SER A 266 -3.62 -13.33 12.00
N GLN A 267 -2.85 -14.41 11.99
CA GLN A 267 -1.69 -14.61 12.85
C GLN A 267 -0.52 -15.11 12.01
N TYR A 268 0.70 -14.86 12.45
CA TYR A 268 1.89 -15.23 11.70
C TYR A 268 2.98 -15.83 12.58
N ASP A 269 3.82 -16.68 11.98
CA ASP A 269 5.01 -17.25 12.61
C ASP A 269 6.13 -17.36 11.57
N TRP A 270 7.26 -16.68 11.79
CA TRP A 270 8.39 -16.66 10.85
C TRP A 270 9.22 -17.95 10.83
N THR A 271 9.12 -18.75 11.88
CA THR A 271 9.96 -19.95 12.08
C THR A 271 9.36 -21.20 11.47
N MET A 272 8.03 -21.21 11.31
CA MET A 272 7.29 -22.36 10.81
C MET A 272 7.52 -22.62 9.32
N THR A 273 7.56 -23.89 8.98
CA THR A 273 7.46 -24.39 7.61
C THR A 273 6.00 -24.47 7.15
N LEU A 274 5.80 -24.55 5.85
CA LEU A 274 4.47 -24.68 5.25
C LEU A 274 3.74 -25.98 5.62
N GLU A 275 4.47 -27.05 5.95
CA GLU A 275 3.87 -28.30 6.44
C GLU A 275 3.45 -28.17 7.91
N GLU A 276 4.22 -27.46 8.74
CA GLU A 276 3.83 -27.14 10.11
C GLU A 276 2.60 -26.21 10.12
N CYS A 277 2.50 -25.26 9.17
CA CYS A 277 1.27 -24.49 8.96
C CYS A 277 0.05 -25.41 8.80
N ARG A 278 0.17 -26.39 7.91
CA ARG A 278 -0.91 -27.34 7.63
C ARG A 278 -1.33 -28.06 8.90
N GLN A 279 -0.36 -28.57 9.67
CA GLN A 279 -0.63 -29.31 10.89
C GLN A 279 -1.29 -28.46 11.97
N VAL A 280 -0.83 -27.23 12.18
CA VAL A 280 -1.43 -26.30 13.16
C VAL A 280 -2.83 -25.90 12.73
N CYS A 281 -3.03 -25.56 11.46
CA CYS A 281 -4.35 -25.20 10.94
C CYS A 281 -5.32 -26.38 11.00
N SER A 282 -4.89 -27.61 10.66
CA SER A 282 -5.69 -28.85 10.78
C SER A 282 -6.17 -29.13 12.19
N ARG A 283 -5.47 -28.65 13.23
CA ARG A 283 -5.84 -28.88 14.64
C ARG A 283 -6.75 -27.79 15.20
N ASN A 284 -6.97 -26.72 14.43
CA ASN A 284 -7.75 -25.57 14.86
C ASN A 284 -8.95 -25.39 13.93
N CYS A 285 -10.15 -25.79 14.40
CA CYS A 285 -11.40 -25.68 13.64
C CYS A 285 -11.73 -24.25 13.17
N SER A 286 -11.15 -23.22 13.80
CA SER A 286 -11.36 -21.83 13.41
C SER A 286 -10.40 -21.35 12.32
N CYS A 287 -9.34 -22.12 12.04
CA CYS A 287 -8.40 -21.79 10.98
C CYS A 287 -9.06 -22.03 9.62
N THR A 288 -9.09 -20.98 8.79
CA THR A 288 -9.79 -21.02 7.50
C THR A 288 -8.83 -21.19 6.33
N ALA A 289 -7.63 -20.64 6.46
CA ALA A 289 -6.58 -20.77 5.46
C ALA A 289 -5.20 -20.48 6.03
N TYR A 290 -4.17 -20.91 5.29
CA TYR A 290 -2.79 -20.53 5.53
C TYR A 290 -2.00 -20.31 4.23
N SER A 291 -0.90 -19.58 4.33
CA SER A 291 0.05 -19.30 3.23
C SER A 291 1.47 -19.14 3.78
N SER A 292 2.47 -19.16 2.90
CA SER A 292 3.84 -18.77 3.25
C SER A 292 3.93 -17.26 3.54
N LEU A 293 4.82 -16.86 4.45
CA LEU A 293 5.08 -15.43 4.71
C LEU A 293 6.08 -14.85 3.72
N ASP A 294 7.12 -15.62 3.37
CA ASP A 294 8.22 -15.18 2.51
C ASP A 294 8.36 -16.11 1.30
N ILE A 295 8.08 -15.56 0.11
CA ILE A 295 8.20 -16.26 -1.17
C ILE A 295 9.62 -16.22 -1.76
N ASN A 296 10.54 -15.38 -1.25
CA ASN A 296 11.90 -15.29 -1.79
C ASN A 296 12.77 -16.50 -1.43
N ASN A 297 12.53 -17.12 -0.28
CA ASN A 297 13.45 -18.10 0.33
C ASN A 297 12.85 -19.50 0.48
N GLY A 298 12.06 -19.95 -0.50
CA GLY A 298 11.50 -21.30 -0.51
C GLY A 298 10.31 -21.49 0.45
N ASP A 299 9.38 -20.53 0.46
CA ASP A 299 8.14 -20.54 1.24
C ASP A 299 8.38 -20.71 2.74
N LYS A 300 9.02 -19.71 3.35
CA LYS A 300 9.29 -19.67 4.79
C LYS A 300 8.23 -18.92 5.55
N GLY A 301 8.04 -19.33 6.80
CA GLY A 301 7.07 -18.74 7.71
C GLY A 301 5.64 -19.10 7.33
N CYS A 302 4.74 -18.81 8.25
CA CYS A 302 3.33 -19.12 8.18
C CYS A 302 2.46 -17.91 8.40
N LEU A 303 1.49 -17.68 7.52
CA LEU A 303 0.40 -16.73 7.73
C LEU A 303 -0.91 -17.50 7.79
N PHE A 304 -1.64 -17.37 8.88
CA PHE A 304 -2.92 -18.02 9.14
C PHE A 304 -4.05 -16.99 9.08
N TRP A 305 -5.21 -17.40 8.57
CA TRP A 305 -6.43 -16.60 8.61
C TRP A 305 -7.52 -17.26 9.43
N PHE A 306 -8.28 -16.43 10.14
CA PHE A 306 -9.42 -16.84 10.96
C PHE A 306 -10.66 -16.04 10.52
N GLY A 307 -11.76 -16.74 10.24
CA GLY A 307 -13.00 -16.14 9.74
C GLY A 307 -13.11 -16.05 8.22
N GLU A 308 -13.94 -15.12 7.73
CA GLU A 308 -14.20 -14.97 6.30
C GLU A 308 -13.01 -14.34 5.56
N LEU A 309 -12.71 -14.87 4.38
CA LEU A 309 -11.63 -14.37 3.54
C LEU A 309 -12.20 -13.37 2.52
N ILE A 310 -11.82 -12.11 2.64
CA ILE A 310 -12.32 -11.02 1.80
C ILE A 310 -11.20 -10.35 1.00
N ASP A 311 -11.60 -9.55 0.02
CA ASP A 311 -10.71 -8.71 -0.80
C ASP A 311 -9.64 -9.50 -1.57
N ILE A 312 -10.10 -10.60 -2.20
CA ILE A 312 -9.28 -11.47 -3.05
C ILE A 312 -9.37 -11.00 -4.50
N ARG A 313 -8.23 -10.98 -5.17
CA ARG A 313 -8.11 -10.62 -6.58
C ARG A 313 -7.22 -11.62 -7.30
N LYS A 314 -7.56 -11.99 -8.53
CA LYS A 314 -6.69 -12.81 -9.38
C LYS A 314 -5.58 -11.95 -10.00
N LEU A 315 -4.36 -12.48 -9.97
CA LEU A 315 -3.13 -11.87 -10.48
C LEU A 315 -2.33 -12.80 -11.41
N SER A 316 -2.83 -14.02 -11.65
CA SER A 316 -2.28 -15.09 -12.50
C SER A 316 -0.81 -15.46 -12.19
N GLU A 317 0.18 -14.74 -12.73
CA GLU A 317 1.60 -15.11 -12.61
C GLU A 317 2.32 -14.51 -11.40
N ARG A 318 1.77 -13.43 -10.83
CA ARG A 318 2.43 -12.66 -9.75
C ARG A 318 1.77 -12.80 -8.39
N GLY A 319 0.60 -13.41 -8.35
CA GLY A 319 -0.08 -13.66 -7.08
C GLY A 319 0.62 -14.75 -6.29
N GLN A 320 0.11 -14.97 -5.10
CA GLN A 320 0.65 -15.92 -4.14
C GLN A 320 -0.32 -17.07 -3.92
N ASP A 321 0.21 -18.19 -3.47
CA ASP A 321 -0.57 -19.37 -3.14
C ASP A 321 -1.18 -19.27 -1.75
N ILE A 322 -2.46 -19.58 -1.62
CA ILE A 322 -3.13 -19.77 -0.32
C ILE A 322 -3.74 -21.18 -0.28
N ARG A 323 -3.76 -21.78 0.90
CA ARG A 323 -4.36 -23.09 1.14
C ARG A 323 -5.54 -22.92 2.06
N MET A 324 -6.76 -23.13 1.54
CA MET A 324 -7.99 -22.95 2.29
C MET A 324 -8.56 -24.31 2.71
N ASP A 325 -9.07 -24.40 3.93
CA ASP A 325 -9.72 -25.61 4.42
C ASP A 325 -10.93 -25.97 3.54
N SER A 326 -11.26 -27.24 3.42
CA SER A 326 -12.28 -27.77 2.51
C SER A 326 -12.75 -29.15 2.96
N SER A 327 -14.05 -29.41 2.82
CA SER A 327 -14.63 -30.75 2.96
C SER A 327 -14.69 -31.53 1.64
N GLU A 328 -14.34 -30.88 0.54
CA GLU A 328 -14.27 -31.51 -0.79
C GLU A 328 -12.81 -31.78 -1.16
N GLN A 329 -12.55 -33.01 -1.63
CA GLN A 329 -11.22 -33.38 -2.14
C GLN A 329 -10.92 -32.67 -3.47
N GLY A 330 -9.66 -32.30 -3.67
CA GLY A 330 -9.16 -31.79 -4.95
C GLY A 330 -9.15 -32.89 -6.00
N LYS A 331 -9.45 -32.56 -7.26
CA LYS A 331 -9.23 -33.51 -8.36
C LYS A 331 -7.72 -33.72 -8.51
N ASN A 332 -7.23 -34.91 -8.14
CA ASN A 332 -5.90 -35.36 -8.55
C ASN A 332 -5.89 -35.45 -10.09
N LEU A 333 -5.30 -34.47 -10.77
CA LEU A 333 -5.12 -34.48 -12.22
C LEU A 333 -4.05 -35.48 -12.70
N PHE A 334 -3.46 -36.28 -11.81
CA PHE A 334 -2.64 -37.43 -12.18
C PHE A 334 -3.48 -38.69 -12.35
N LYS A 335 -4.37 -38.71 -13.36
CA LYS A 335 -4.75 -39.98 -13.96
C LYS A 335 -3.54 -40.47 -14.73
N LYS A 336 -2.78 -41.41 -14.14
CA LYS A 336 -1.87 -42.27 -14.90
C LYS A 336 -2.68 -42.86 -16.05
N PHE A 337 -2.30 -42.54 -17.29
CA PHE A 337 -2.75 -43.31 -18.44
C PHE A 337 -2.18 -44.73 -18.28
N PRO A 338 -3.01 -45.78 -18.23
CA PRO A 338 -2.50 -47.13 -18.39
C PRO A 338 -1.94 -47.26 -19.81
N LYS A 339 -0.71 -47.77 -19.92
CA LYS A 339 -0.18 -48.31 -21.17
C LYS A 339 -0.87 -49.63 -21.49
#